data_AF-A0A087DQU5-F1
#
_entry.id   AF-A0A087DQU5-F1
#
_cell.length_a   1.000
_cell.length_b   1.000
_cell.length_c   1.000
_cell.angle_alpha   90.00
_cell.angle_beta   90.00
_cell.angle_gamma   90.00
#
_symmetry.space_group_name_H-M   'P 1'
#
loop_
_entity.id
_entity.type
_entity.pdbx_description
1 polymer ?
#
loop_
_entity_poly.entity_id
_entity_poly.type
_entity_poly.pdbx_seq_one_letter_code
_entity_poly.pdbx_strand_id
1 'polypeptide(L)'
;MAGTTRRIRHVARIVAAVVAAALICATGACSSPIGLPTGGGVQTLSPVEQQTQRVYTSPEGPTDDAQPESIVEGFFNAMPAGVQSDGYRVARQFLTAQAVDAAGLKGKVKIITIDGTKNALQALVDGDLSYVIEYNPIFGKETAQAVKDYLDGKDVKSDIQIESKTFDATSAKEALDSNSRAY
;
A
#
# COMPACT_ATOMS: atom_id res chain seq x y z
N MET A 1 27.79 -9.40 88.22
CA MET A 1 26.82 -9.18 87.12
C MET A 1 27.51 -8.84 85.77
N ALA A 2 28.60 -9.53 85.38
CA ALA A 2 29.35 -9.22 84.14
C ALA A 2 29.29 -10.31 83.05
N GLY A 3 28.84 -11.53 83.39
CA GLY A 3 28.81 -12.67 82.44
C GLY A 3 27.62 -12.68 81.48
N THR A 4 26.45 -12.20 81.92
CA THR A 4 25.19 -12.25 81.14
C THR A 4 25.24 -11.29 79.95
N THR A 5 25.83 -10.11 80.12
CA THR A 5 25.93 -9.08 79.08
C THR A 5 26.86 -9.48 77.93
N ARG A 6 27.86 -10.35 78.19
CA ARG A 6 28.77 -10.85 77.16
C ARG A 6 28.12 -11.93 76.29
N ARG A 7 27.26 -12.78 76.86
CA ARG A 7 26.52 -13.81 76.12
C ARG A 7 25.49 -13.20 75.17
N ILE A 8 24.76 -12.17 75.61
CA ILE A 8 23.75 -11.49 74.78
C ILE A 8 24.38 -10.83 73.55
N ARG A 9 25.53 -10.15 73.72
CA ARG A 9 26.27 -9.55 72.60
C ARG A 9 26.84 -10.59 71.63
N HIS A 10 27.20 -11.77 72.13
CA HIS A 10 27.68 -12.86 71.28
C HIS A 10 26.56 -13.46 70.43
N VAL A 11 25.39 -13.68 71.03
CA VAL A 11 24.21 -14.19 70.32
C VAL A 11 23.73 -13.17 69.28
N ALA A 12 23.67 -11.89 69.62
CA ALA A 12 23.28 -10.83 68.67
C ALA A 12 24.22 -10.74 67.45
N ARG A 13 25.54 -10.92 67.66
CA ARG A 13 26.53 -10.95 66.56
C ARG A 13 26.40 -12.18 65.68
N ILE A 14 26.09 -13.34 66.26
CA ILE A 14 25.86 -14.57 65.50
C ILE A 14 24.58 -14.45 64.66
N VAL A 15 23.49 -13.94 65.24
CA VAL A 15 22.23 -13.72 64.51
C VAL A 15 22.44 -12.69 63.38
N ALA A 16 23.13 -11.59 63.65
CA ALA A 16 23.44 -10.60 62.61
C ALA A 16 24.31 -11.17 61.48
N ALA A 17 25.30 -12.02 61.80
CA ALA A 17 26.13 -12.68 60.79
C ALA A 17 25.35 -13.69 59.94
N VAL A 18 24.42 -14.45 60.55
CA VAL A 18 23.55 -15.40 59.83
C VAL A 18 22.57 -14.65 58.93
N VAL A 19 21.97 -13.55 59.39
CA VAL A 19 21.07 -12.71 58.58
C VAL A 19 21.82 -12.06 57.42
N ALA A 20 23.04 -11.56 57.64
CA ALA A 20 23.87 -10.98 56.58
C ALA A 20 24.27 -12.03 55.53
N ALA A 21 24.64 -13.25 55.95
CA ALA A 21 24.96 -14.34 55.03
C ALA A 21 23.74 -14.77 54.19
N ALA A 22 22.54 -14.84 54.78
CA ALA A 22 21.32 -15.18 54.07
C ALA A 22 20.92 -14.11 53.03
N LEU A 23 21.14 -12.82 53.33
CA LEU A 23 20.89 -11.71 52.40
C LEU A 23 21.86 -11.69 51.21
N ILE A 24 23.11 -12.11 51.40
CA ILE A 24 24.11 -12.21 50.33
C ILE A 24 23.80 -13.37 49.38
N CYS A 25 23.22 -14.48 49.87
CA CYS A 25 22.79 -15.59 49.01
C CYS A 25 21.57 -15.25 48.14
N ALA A 26 20.72 -14.31 48.56
CA ALA A 26 19.51 -13.94 47.80
C ALA A 26 19.78 -13.00 46.60
N THR A 27 20.95 -12.38 46.52
CA THR A 27 21.32 -11.44 45.44
C THR A 27 22.26 -12.04 44.40
N GLY A 28 22.66 -13.31 44.55
CA GLY A 28 23.57 -14.01 43.62
C GLY A 28 22.91 -14.59 42.35
N ALA A 29 21.62 -14.38 42.12
CA ALA A 29 20.90 -15.02 41.02
C ALA A 29 21.00 -14.31 39.65
N CYS A 30 21.71 -13.18 39.54
CA CYS A 30 21.81 -12.40 38.30
C CYS A 30 23.24 -12.00 37.90
N SER A 31 24.27 -12.78 38.24
CA SER A 31 25.61 -12.61 37.67
C SER A 31 25.83 -13.62 36.54
N SER A 32 25.33 -13.28 35.36
CA SER A 32 25.84 -13.83 34.10
C SER A 32 25.80 -12.75 33.01
N PRO A 33 26.83 -11.90 32.89
CA PRO A 33 27.00 -11.12 31.68
C PRO A 33 27.69 -12.02 30.64
N ILE A 34 26.91 -12.56 29.69
CA ILE A 34 27.43 -13.13 28.42
C ILE A 34 28.38 -14.34 28.61
N GLY A 35 27.89 -15.43 29.19
CA GLY A 35 28.44 -16.77 28.98
C GLY A 35 27.40 -17.61 28.24
N LEU A 36 27.68 -18.02 27.00
CA LEU A 36 26.85 -19.02 26.33
C LEU A 36 26.89 -20.32 27.15
N PRO A 37 25.75 -20.97 27.43
CA PRO A 37 25.75 -22.25 28.13
C PRO A 37 26.53 -23.28 27.30
N THR A 38 27.67 -23.72 27.81
CA THR A 38 28.53 -24.72 27.14
C THR A 38 28.15 -26.16 27.50
N GLY A 39 27.12 -26.34 28.34
CA GLY A 39 26.61 -27.63 28.75
C GLY A 39 25.19 -27.55 29.28
N GLY A 40 24.36 -28.50 28.86
CA GLY A 40 22.96 -28.70 29.23
C GLY A 40 22.40 -29.86 28.40
N GLY A 41 21.50 -30.67 28.97
CA GLY A 41 20.89 -31.77 28.23
C GLY A 41 20.12 -31.25 27.01
N VAL A 42 20.26 -31.91 25.86
CA VAL A 42 19.48 -31.59 24.66
C VAL A 42 18.01 -31.85 24.98
N GLN A 43 17.24 -30.78 25.23
CA GLN A 43 15.81 -30.89 25.29
C GLN A 43 15.28 -30.83 23.87
N THR A 44 14.74 -31.95 23.40
CA THR A 44 13.93 -31.97 22.18
C THR A 44 12.57 -31.39 22.53
N LEU A 45 12.37 -30.11 22.24
CA LEU A 45 11.01 -29.58 22.17
C LEU A 45 10.36 -30.20 20.93
N SER A 46 9.18 -30.79 21.07
CA SER A 46 8.33 -31.06 19.91
C SER A 46 8.22 -29.77 19.11
N PRO A 47 8.35 -29.79 17.77
CA PRO A 47 8.16 -28.59 16.97
C PRO A 47 6.83 -27.95 17.39
N VAL A 48 6.87 -26.68 17.80
CA VAL A 48 5.64 -25.89 17.86
C VAL A 48 5.14 -25.91 16.43
N GLU A 49 4.07 -26.67 16.19
CA GLU A 49 3.36 -26.64 14.93
C GLU A 49 3.01 -25.17 14.70
N GLN A 50 3.68 -24.51 13.76
CA GLN A 50 3.28 -23.19 13.32
C GLN A 50 1.80 -23.35 12.97
N GLN A 51 0.91 -22.73 13.74
CA GLN A 51 -0.49 -22.71 13.37
C GLN A 51 -0.55 -22.05 12.00
N THR A 52 -0.67 -22.86 10.95
CA THR A 52 -1.01 -22.44 9.59
C THR A 52 -2.49 -22.08 9.53
N GLN A 53 -3.02 -21.43 10.57
CA GLN A 53 -4.31 -20.75 10.46
C GLN A 53 -4.06 -19.48 9.65
N ARG A 54 -3.89 -19.67 8.35
CA ARG A 54 -4.05 -18.60 7.38
C ARG A 54 -5.53 -18.25 7.42
N VAL A 55 -5.86 -17.11 8.03
CA VAL A 55 -7.18 -16.51 7.87
C VAL A 55 -7.26 -16.09 6.41
N TYR A 56 -7.89 -16.91 5.57
CA TYR A 56 -8.25 -16.52 4.22
C TYR A 56 -9.50 -15.64 4.34
N THR A 57 -9.32 -14.33 4.30
CA THR A 57 -10.43 -13.46 3.90
C THR A 57 -10.61 -13.72 2.41
N SER A 58 -11.74 -14.32 2.03
CA SER A 58 -12.20 -14.30 0.64
C SER A 58 -13.06 -13.06 0.52
N PRO A 59 -12.51 -11.93 0.02
CA PRO A 59 -13.30 -10.72 -0.15
C PRO A 59 -14.44 -11.02 -1.13
N GLU A 60 -15.61 -10.49 -0.82
CA GLU A 60 -16.78 -10.59 -1.69
C GLU A 60 -16.58 -9.67 -2.90
N GLY A 61 -16.99 -10.14 -4.08
CA GLY A 61 -16.95 -9.34 -5.30
C GLY A 61 -17.99 -8.20 -5.28
N PRO A 62 -17.86 -7.20 -6.16
CA PRO A 62 -18.82 -6.10 -6.23
C PRO A 62 -20.21 -6.59 -6.67
N THR A 63 -21.26 -5.93 -6.17
CA THR A 63 -22.65 -6.14 -6.62
C THR A 63 -22.89 -5.41 -7.94
N ASP A 64 -23.97 -5.78 -8.67
CA ASP A 64 -24.31 -5.21 -9.98
C ASP A 64 -24.51 -3.67 -9.96
N ASP A 65 -24.77 -3.09 -8.79
CA ASP A 65 -25.01 -1.67 -8.53
C ASP A 65 -23.90 -1.00 -7.69
N ALA A 66 -22.77 -1.69 -7.50
CA ALA A 66 -21.65 -1.18 -6.73
C ALA A 66 -21.15 0.15 -7.30
N GLN A 67 -21.08 1.17 -6.44
CA GLN A 67 -20.52 2.46 -6.82
C GLN A 67 -19.00 2.30 -7.06
N PRO A 68 -18.39 3.03 -8.02
CA PRO A 68 -16.97 2.89 -8.35
C PRO A 68 -16.05 2.97 -7.13
N GLU A 69 -16.36 3.85 -6.18
CA GLU A 69 -15.63 4.02 -4.92
C GLU A 69 -15.68 2.74 -4.07
N SER A 70 -16.84 2.08 -3.99
CA SER A 70 -17.03 0.84 -3.23
C SER A 70 -16.32 -0.36 -3.86
N ILE A 71 -16.20 -0.39 -5.19
CA ILE A 71 -15.42 -1.41 -5.92
C ILE A 71 -13.95 -1.28 -5.55
N VAL A 72 -13.45 -0.04 -5.56
CA VAL A 72 -12.06 0.23 -5.23
C VAL A 72 -11.77 0.03 -3.75
N GLU A 73 -12.69 0.42 -2.86
CA GLU A 73 -12.57 0.15 -1.43
C GLU A 73 -12.60 -1.35 -1.13
N GLY A 74 -13.51 -2.11 -1.74
CA GLY A 74 -13.53 -3.57 -1.65
C GLY A 74 -12.23 -4.21 -2.13
N PHE A 75 -11.63 -3.65 -3.17
CA PHE A 75 -10.32 -4.05 -3.66
C PHE A 75 -9.17 -3.73 -2.69
N PHE A 76 -9.22 -2.60 -1.98
CA PHE A 76 -8.29 -2.30 -0.89
C PHE A 76 -8.51 -3.22 0.32
N ASN A 77 -9.75 -3.51 0.67
CA ASN A 77 -10.11 -4.40 1.78
C ASN A 77 -9.73 -5.85 1.50
N ALA A 78 -9.68 -6.25 0.23
CA ALA A 78 -9.11 -7.51 -0.25
C ALA A 78 -7.58 -7.64 -0.03
N MET A 79 -6.88 -6.58 0.41
CA MET A 79 -5.42 -6.53 0.38
C MET A 79 -4.61 -7.35 1.41
N PRO A 80 -5.10 -8.01 2.48
CA PRO A 80 -4.17 -8.75 3.35
C PRO A 80 -4.44 -10.25 3.45
N ALA A 81 -3.63 -11.06 2.75
CA ALA A 81 -3.36 -12.45 3.13
C ALA A 81 -1.99 -13.00 2.62
N GLY A 82 -0.87 -12.32 2.93
CA GLY A 82 0.42 -13.01 3.05
C GLY A 82 1.68 -12.25 2.60
N VAL A 83 2.84 -12.74 3.08
CA VAL A 83 4.22 -12.34 2.74
C VAL A 83 4.61 -12.48 1.25
N GLN A 84 3.64 -12.78 0.38
CA GLN A 84 3.81 -12.94 -1.07
C GLN A 84 2.97 -11.97 -1.91
N SER A 85 2.10 -11.12 -1.34
CA SER A 85 1.47 -10.10 -2.17
C SER A 85 2.55 -9.09 -2.57
N ASP A 86 2.76 -8.84 -3.86
CA ASP A 86 3.66 -7.78 -4.35
C ASP A 86 3.10 -6.36 -4.10
N GLY A 87 2.26 -6.26 -3.06
CA GLY A 87 1.38 -5.14 -2.77
C GLY A 87 0.29 -4.95 -3.82
N TYR A 88 -0.05 -5.98 -4.61
CA TYR A 88 -1.01 -5.84 -5.71
C TYR A 88 -0.58 -4.75 -6.69
N ARG A 89 0.71 -4.75 -7.05
CA ARG A 89 1.34 -3.69 -7.88
C ARG A 89 0.64 -3.49 -9.22
N VAL A 90 0.23 -4.57 -9.87
CA VAL A 90 -0.52 -4.54 -11.13
C VAL A 90 -1.91 -3.97 -10.91
N ALA A 91 -2.54 -4.40 -9.83
CA ALA A 91 -3.88 -4.02 -9.42
C ALA A 91 -3.98 -2.49 -9.12
N ARG A 92 -2.95 -1.90 -8.50
CA ARG A 92 -2.83 -0.44 -8.33
C ARG A 92 -2.76 0.37 -9.64
N GLN A 93 -2.40 -0.25 -10.76
CA GLN A 93 -2.37 0.42 -12.06
C GLN A 93 -3.79 0.70 -12.61
N PHE A 94 -4.81 0.05 -12.04
CA PHE A 94 -6.21 0.17 -12.45
C PHE A 94 -7.05 1.03 -11.48
N LEU A 95 -6.43 1.71 -10.52
CA LEU A 95 -7.14 2.57 -9.57
C LEU A 95 -7.60 3.88 -10.23
N THR A 96 -8.78 4.36 -9.84
CA THR A 96 -9.27 5.70 -10.22
C THR A 96 -8.48 6.78 -9.51
N ALA A 97 -8.52 8.01 -10.04
CA ALA A 97 -7.84 9.15 -9.41
C ALA A 97 -8.34 9.41 -7.98
N GLN A 98 -9.65 9.30 -7.74
CA GLN A 98 -10.24 9.47 -6.40
C GLN A 98 -9.72 8.42 -5.41
N ALA A 99 -9.57 7.18 -5.86
CA ALA A 99 -9.04 6.11 -5.03
C ALA A 99 -7.56 6.27 -4.69
N VAL A 100 -6.77 6.76 -5.65
CA VAL A 100 -5.35 7.08 -5.43
C VAL A 100 -5.21 8.22 -4.42
N ASP A 101 -6.09 9.22 -4.48
CA ASP A 101 -6.12 10.31 -3.52
C ASP A 101 -6.52 9.83 -2.12
N ALA A 102 -7.62 9.08 -2.00
CA ALA A 102 -8.10 8.50 -0.75
C ALA A 102 -7.06 7.59 -0.07
N ALA A 103 -6.25 6.88 -0.84
CA ALA A 103 -5.16 6.02 -0.34
C ALA A 103 -3.86 6.79 0.01
N GLY A 104 -3.81 8.12 -0.16
CA GLY A 104 -2.59 8.92 0.06
C GLY A 104 -1.46 8.58 -0.92
N LEU A 105 -1.83 8.14 -2.13
CA LEU A 105 -0.93 7.70 -3.19
C LEU A 105 -0.80 8.72 -4.34
N LYS A 106 -1.38 9.92 -4.21
CA LYS A 106 -1.26 10.99 -5.20
C LYS A 106 0.21 11.29 -5.51
N GLY A 107 0.55 11.34 -6.80
CA GLY A 107 1.92 11.51 -7.29
C GLY A 107 2.85 10.30 -7.16
N LYS A 108 2.47 9.26 -6.43
CA LYS A 108 3.23 7.99 -6.29
C LYS A 108 2.85 6.96 -7.36
N VAL A 109 1.65 7.07 -7.91
CA VAL A 109 1.16 6.26 -9.03
C VAL A 109 0.97 7.17 -10.24
N LYS A 110 1.40 6.70 -11.41
CA LYS A 110 1.12 7.38 -12.68
C LYS A 110 -0.19 6.85 -13.24
N ILE A 111 -1.17 7.74 -13.40
CA ILE A 111 -2.47 7.42 -13.99
C ILE A 111 -2.51 8.04 -15.39
N ILE A 112 -2.72 7.21 -16.40
CA ILE A 112 -2.84 7.63 -17.80
C ILE A 112 -4.22 7.20 -18.28
N THR A 113 -4.99 8.12 -18.86
CA THR A 113 -6.33 7.82 -19.38
C THR A 113 -6.40 8.03 -20.88
N ILE A 114 -7.38 7.37 -21.50
CA ILE A 114 -7.75 7.57 -22.89
C ILE A 114 -9.13 8.24 -22.89
N ASP A 115 -9.30 9.25 -23.74
CA ASP A 115 -10.54 9.84 -24.28
C ASP A 115 -10.31 11.32 -24.54
N GLY A 116 -9.67 12.03 -23.61
CA GLY A 116 -9.42 13.47 -23.74
C GLY A 116 -10.61 14.36 -23.33
N THR A 117 -11.53 13.84 -22.51
CA THR A 117 -12.68 14.64 -22.04
C THR A 117 -12.23 15.87 -21.24
N LYS A 118 -13.07 16.91 -21.21
CA LYS A 118 -12.81 18.13 -20.45
C LYS A 118 -12.49 17.86 -18.98
N ASN A 119 -13.18 16.91 -18.36
CA ASN A 119 -12.94 16.52 -16.97
C ASN A 119 -11.59 15.83 -16.79
N ALA A 120 -11.18 14.99 -17.75
CA ALA A 120 -9.86 14.36 -17.71
C ALA A 120 -8.74 15.38 -17.88
N LEU A 121 -8.91 16.37 -18.78
CA LEU A 121 -7.95 17.47 -18.92
C LEU A 121 -7.86 18.31 -17.65
N GLN A 122 -8.99 18.59 -16.99
CA GLN A 122 -8.99 19.32 -15.72
C GLN A 122 -8.29 18.52 -14.61
N ALA A 123 -8.61 17.23 -14.46
CA ALA A 123 -7.94 16.34 -13.51
C ALA A 123 -6.42 16.22 -13.78
N LEU A 124 -5.99 16.29 -15.04
CA LEU A 124 -4.58 16.33 -15.41
C LEU A 124 -3.91 17.64 -14.96
N VAL A 125 -4.58 18.79 -15.12
CA VAL A 125 -4.09 20.09 -14.62
C VAL A 125 -4.02 20.11 -13.08
N ASP A 126 -4.98 19.48 -12.41
CA ASP A 126 -5.08 19.40 -10.95
C ASP A 126 -4.10 18.37 -10.34
N GLY A 127 -3.35 17.66 -11.20
CA GLY A 127 -2.33 16.68 -10.82
C GLY A 127 -2.88 15.34 -10.34
N ASP A 128 -4.17 15.09 -10.58
CA ASP A 128 -4.85 13.83 -10.30
C ASP A 128 -4.51 12.77 -11.36
N LEU A 129 -4.34 13.20 -12.61
CA LEU A 129 -3.83 12.39 -13.71
C LEU A 129 -2.38 12.77 -14.04
N SER A 130 -1.66 11.83 -14.66
CA SER A 130 -0.28 12.04 -15.09
C SER A 130 -0.14 12.30 -16.59
N TYR A 131 -1.08 11.80 -17.39
CA TYR A 131 -1.10 11.99 -18.85
C TYR A 131 -2.49 11.65 -19.41
N VAL A 132 -2.87 12.25 -20.53
CA VAL A 132 -4.13 11.94 -21.22
C VAL A 132 -3.85 11.72 -22.70
N ILE A 133 -4.38 10.63 -23.25
CA ILE A 133 -4.37 10.33 -24.69
C ILE A 133 -5.78 10.58 -25.21
N GLU A 134 -5.91 11.30 -26.30
CA GLU A 134 -7.21 11.63 -26.87
C GLU A 134 -7.75 10.46 -27.71
N TYR A 135 -9.06 10.23 -27.61
CA TYR A 135 -9.82 9.54 -28.65
C TYR A 135 -10.68 10.59 -29.37
N ASN A 136 -10.19 11.14 -30.47
CA ASN A 136 -10.79 12.32 -31.10
C ASN A 136 -12.18 12.01 -31.70
N PRO A 137 -13.27 12.62 -31.18
CA PRO A 137 -14.62 12.41 -31.73
C PRO A 137 -14.92 13.31 -32.95
N ILE A 138 -14.03 14.25 -33.30
CA ILE A 138 -14.21 15.21 -34.40
C ILE A 138 -13.69 14.59 -35.71
N PHE A 139 -14.48 13.67 -36.27
CA PHE A 139 -14.19 13.02 -37.56
C PHE A 139 -15.26 13.29 -38.62
N GLY A 140 -16.24 14.15 -38.31
CA GLY A 140 -17.38 14.43 -39.21
C GLY A 140 -16.96 15.09 -40.52
N LYS A 141 -15.97 15.99 -40.51
CA LYS A 141 -15.49 16.65 -41.73
C LYS A 141 -14.79 15.67 -42.65
N GLU A 142 -13.90 14.84 -42.09
CA GLU A 142 -13.17 13.79 -42.77
C GLU A 142 -14.14 12.76 -43.35
N THR A 143 -15.18 12.40 -42.60
CA THR A 143 -16.25 11.49 -43.05
C THR A 143 -17.02 12.09 -44.23
N ALA A 144 -17.48 13.34 -44.11
CA ALA A 144 -18.22 14.00 -45.18
C ALA A 144 -17.38 14.15 -46.46
N GLN A 145 -16.09 14.45 -46.31
CA GLN A 145 -15.15 14.56 -47.41
C GLN A 145 -14.92 13.20 -48.10
N ALA A 146 -14.74 12.13 -47.32
CA ALA A 146 -14.57 10.78 -47.85
C ALA A 146 -15.80 10.31 -48.65
N VAL A 147 -17.01 10.58 -48.14
CA VAL A 147 -18.27 10.29 -48.85
C VAL A 147 -18.35 11.06 -50.16
N LYS A 148 -18.03 12.36 -50.12
CA LYS A 148 -18.03 13.20 -51.33
C LYS A 148 -17.05 12.68 -52.37
N ASP A 149 -15.83 12.36 -51.98
CA ASP A 149 -14.79 11.87 -52.88
C ASP A 149 -15.17 10.51 -53.49
N TYR A 150 -15.78 9.62 -52.71
CA TYR A 150 -16.32 8.36 -53.21
C TYR A 150 -17.42 8.56 -54.26
N LEU A 151 -18.38 9.46 -53.99
CA LEU A 151 -19.46 9.79 -54.93
C LEU A 151 -18.94 10.49 -56.20
N ASP A 152 -17.85 11.24 -56.11
CA ASP A 152 -17.14 11.84 -57.23
C ASP A 152 -16.27 10.83 -58.02
N GLY A 153 -16.29 9.54 -57.64
CA GLY A 153 -15.55 8.46 -58.31
C GLY A 153 -14.05 8.46 -58.04
N LYS A 154 -13.59 9.15 -56.98
CA LYS A 154 -12.19 9.14 -56.56
C LYS A 154 -11.90 7.90 -55.72
N ASP A 155 -10.63 7.52 -55.68
CA ASP A 155 -10.17 6.45 -54.79
C ASP A 155 -10.13 6.96 -53.34
N VAL A 156 -10.75 6.19 -52.43
CA VAL A 156 -10.87 6.53 -51.00
C VAL A 156 -10.27 5.39 -50.20
N LYS A 157 -9.42 5.73 -49.22
CA LYS A 157 -8.79 4.74 -48.34
C LYS A 157 -9.86 3.99 -47.54
N SER A 158 -9.67 2.68 -47.39
CA SER A 158 -10.52 1.83 -46.54
C SER A 158 -10.32 2.08 -45.04
N ASP A 159 -9.16 2.63 -44.67
CA ASP A 159 -8.83 3.03 -43.30
C ASP A 159 -8.40 4.51 -43.29
N ILE A 160 -9.14 5.32 -42.54
CA ILE A 160 -8.92 6.76 -42.38
C ILE A 160 -8.62 7.01 -40.91
N GLN A 161 -7.36 7.28 -40.61
CA GLN A 161 -6.93 7.61 -39.25
C GLN A 161 -7.25 9.07 -38.94
N ILE A 162 -7.97 9.27 -37.84
CA ILE A 162 -8.31 10.60 -37.33
C ILE A 162 -7.23 11.03 -36.34
N GLU A 163 -6.66 12.20 -36.59
CA GLU A 163 -5.58 12.73 -35.76
C GLU A 163 -6.07 12.96 -34.33
N SER A 164 -5.39 12.32 -33.39
CA SER A 164 -5.62 12.44 -31.95
C SER A 164 -4.42 13.11 -31.30
N LYS A 165 -4.64 13.86 -30.21
CA LYS A 165 -3.58 14.49 -29.44
C LYS A 165 -3.26 13.73 -28.17
N THR A 166 -2.17 14.13 -27.55
CA THR A 166 -1.78 13.70 -26.22
C THR A 166 -1.53 14.94 -25.38
N PHE A 167 -1.86 14.86 -24.10
CA PHE A 167 -1.80 16.00 -23.19
C PHE A 167 -0.94 15.69 -21.98
N ASP A 168 -0.02 16.61 -21.71
CA ASP A 168 0.55 16.88 -20.39
C ASP A 168 -0.21 18.05 -19.72
N ALA A 169 0.14 18.39 -18.47
CA ALA A 169 -0.57 19.44 -17.74
C ALA A 169 -0.55 20.81 -18.46
N THR A 170 0.55 21.15 -19.14
CA THR A 170 0.68 22.43 -19.86
C THR A 170 -0.26 22.48 -21.07
N SER A 171 -0.17 21.48 -21.94
CA SER A 171 -1.00 21.39 -23.14
C SER A 171 -2.48 21.15 -22.83
N ALA A 172 -2.79 20.45 -21.73
CA ALA A 172 -4.16 20.32 -21.22
C ALA A 172 -4.74 21.68 -20.82
N LYS A 173 -3.96 22.51 -20.10
CA LYS A 173 -4.39 23.86 -19.73
C LYS A 173 -4.66 24.74 -20.95
N GLU A 174 -3.77 24.71 -21.94
CA GLU A 174 -3.96 25.44 -23.20
C GLU A 174 -5.21 24.98 -23.96
N ALA A 175 -5.47 23.68 -23.98
CA ALA A 175 -6.65 23.09 -24.63
C ALA A 175 -7.96 23.51 -23.93
N LEU A 176 -7.95 23.56 -22.59
CA LEU A 176 -9.07 24.05 -21.78
C LEU A 176 -9.32 25.55 -21.99
N ASP A 177 -8.26 26.37 -21.97
CA ASP A 177 -8.35 27.82 -22.13
C ASP A 177 -8.83 28.22 -23.55
N SER A 178 -8.40 27.47 -24.57
CA SER A 178 -8.80 27.70 -25.98
C SER A 178 -10.09 27.00 -26.39
N ASN A 179 -10.62 26.10 -25.56
CA ASN A 179 -11.74 25.21 -25.86
C ASN A 179 -11.59 24.43 -27.19
N SER A 180 -10.34 24.20 -27.64
CA SER A 180 -10.05 23.61 -28.96
C SER A 180 -10.18 22.10 -29.01
N ARG A 181 -10.13 21.44 -27.84
CA ARG A 181 -10.15 19.98 -27.65
C ARG A 181 -10.85 19.58 -26.34
N ALA A 182 -11.73 20.43 -25.84
CA ALA A 182 -12.47 20.21 -24.59
C ALA A 182 -13.92 19.81 -24.93
N TYR A 183 -14.17 18.50 -24.99
CA TYR A 183 -15.49 17.88 -25.16
C TYR A 183 -15.97 17.21 -23.88
#